data_AF-A0A6B0Y190-F1
#
_entry.id   AF-A0A6B0Y190-F1
#
_cell.length_a   1.000
_cell.length_b   1.000
_cell.length_c   1.000
_cell.angle_alpha   90.00
_cell.angle_beta   90.00
_cell.angle_gamma   90.00
#
_symmetry.space_group_name_H-M   'P 1'
#
loop_
_entity.id
_entity.type
_entity.pdbx_description
1 polymer ?
#
loop_
_entity_poly.entity_id
_entity_poly.type
_entity_poly.pdbx_seq_one_letter_code
_entity_poly.pdbx_strand_id
1 'polypeptide(L)'
;MTQRDTTLMLVEGEQLPIVDDTDVLVVGGGSAGLCAAASAARNGTRVTLLERYHHLGGMASGGMVLVLDDMVNEGDEIVTTGLVTEFVERMERQDAAVYPPPEDCQTNWEMWQKWSRWGCIDFHKAGMPQPIIHAVAFDPDAWKRVSLDIVRETGVNLRLHSWFSDALVADGRIEGVIVQTKTGRQVIRATVVVDATGDLDVGIAAGASHVDGQYIVTTVFRLCDVDTDKAEAFEYANPEEYKKLDRAARREIGGAWGMWWLKTPLPGVVWCNCPHMPGYDGISVEHMVAAECEGRDRMMNLLKFARENLPGFENAKMLGAAEQMGIRQTRLLQGEYIVTRDDITSRRHFRDTVCRGRDYYTPYRALLPKGIDNLIVAGRHYSVESEAQKLSREIPPCMA
;
A
#
# COMPACT_ATOMS: atom_id res chain seq x y z
N MET A 1 -29.72 22.25 8.68
CA MET A 1 -28.42 22.85 9.09
C MET A 1 -28.57 23.32 10.51
N THR A 2 -28.29 22.45 11.49
CA THR A 2 -28.27 22.82 12.90
C THR A 2 -27.05 23.70 13.14
N GLN A 3 -27.25 24.86 13.78
CA GLN A 3 -26.15 25.68 14.32
C GLN A 3 -25.31 24.77 15.23
N ARG A 4 -24.14 24.34 14.74
CA ARG A 4 -23.13 23.77 15.62
C ARG A 4 -22.54 24.95 16.36
N ASP A 5 -22.63 24.93 17.69
CA ASP A 5 -21.75 25.76 18.54
C ASP A 5 -20.32 25.46 18.07
N THR A 6 -19.79 26.36 17.27
CA THR A 6 -18.52 26.12 16.58
C THR A 6 -17.47 26.79 17.44
N THR A 7 -16.85 26.02 18.33
CA THR A 7 -15.65 26.47 19.03
C THR A 7 -14.60 26.83 17.98
N LEU A 8 -14.10 28.06 18.02
CA LEU A 8 -13.08 28.56 17.10
C LEU A 8 -11.72 28.55 17.80
N MET A 9 -10.68 28.31 17.02
CA MET A 9 -9.28 28.42 17.43
C MET A 9 -8.59 29.47 16.56
N LEU A 10 -7.85 30.39 17.19
CA LEU A 10 -7.02 31.34 16.46
C LEU A 10 -5.72 30.63 16.04
N VAL A 11 -5.54 30.47 14.74
CA VAL A 11 -4.35 29.85 14.14
C VAL A 11 -3.80 30.81 13.08
N GLU A 12 -2.57 31.28 13.27
CA GLU A 12 -1.90 32.19 12.32
C GLU A 12 -2.71 33.45 11.96
N GLY A 13 -3.53 33.95 12.90
CA GLY A 13 -4.39 35.12 12.66
C GLY A 13 -5.76 34.81 12.04
N GLU A 14 -6.07 33.54 11.74
CA GLU A 14 -7.35 33.06 11.24
C GLU A 14 -8.15 32.33 12.33
N GLN A 15 -9.47 32.52 12.39
CA GLN A 15 -10.35 31.78 13.29
C GLN A 15 -10.84 30.51 12.60
N LEU A 16 -10.28 29.36 12.98
CA LEU A 16 -10.62 28.06 12.41
C LEU A 16 -11.61 27.29 13.29
N PRO A 17 -12.64 26.64 12.71
CA PRO A 17 -13.55 25.81 13.47
C PRO A 17 -12.88 24.52 13.96
N ILE A 18 -12.96 24.26 15.26
CA ILE A 18 -12.64 22.95 15.83
C ILE A 18 -13.81 22.01 15.49
N VAL A 19 -13.53 20.97 14.72
CA VAL A 19 -14.54 20.01 14.26
C VAL A 19 -14.50 18.69 14.99
N ASP A 20 -13.44 18.44 15.77
CA ASP A 20 -13.30 17.23 16.57
C ASP A 20 -12.22 17.36 17.67
N ASP A 21 -12.37 16.54 18.71
CA ASP A 21 -11.48 16.42 19.87
C ASP A 21 -11.23 14.93 20.13
N THR A 22 -10.07 14.39 19.77
CA THR A 22 -9.88 12.93 19.75
C THR A 22 -8.73 12.49 20.65
N ASP A 23 -8.75 11.24 21.11
CA ASP A 23 -7.61 10.70 21.85
C ASP A 23 -6.49 10.37 20.87
N VAL A 24 -6.84 9.69 19.77
CA VAL A 24 -5.93 9.29 18.70
C VAL A 24 -6.42 9.82 17.37
N LEU A 25 -5.65 10.70 16.75
CA LEU A 25 -5.86 11.12 15.37
C LEU A 25 -4.93 10.34 14.46
N VAL A 26 -5.48 9.62 13.49
CA VAL A 26 -4.71 8.97 12.44
C VAL A 26 -4.85 9.75 11.14
N VAL A 27 -3.72 10.16 10.55
CA VAL A 27 -3.67 10.93 9.30
C VAL A 27 -3.16 10.04 8.18
N GLY A 28 -4.05 9.69 7.24
CA GLY A 28 -3.80 8.74 6.17
C GLY A 28 -4.57 7.43 6.40
N GLY A 29 -5.41 7.06 5.44
CA GLY A 29 -6.29 5.89 5.46
C GLY A 29 -5.75 4.71 4.66
N GLY A 30 -4.42 4.61 4.49
CA GLY A 30 -3.74 3.43 3.95
C GLY A 30 -3.85 2.21 4.86
N SER A 31 -3.25 1.08 4.47
CA SER A 31 -3.25 -0.15 5.30
C SER A 31 -2.77 0.11 6.73
N ALA A 32 -1.64 0.80 6.89
CA ALA A 32 -1.10 1.15 8.21
C ALA A 32 -2.05 2.02 9.04
N GLY A 33 -2.60 3.08 8.44
CA GLY A 33 -3.45 4.03 9.16
C GLY A 33 -4.81 3.43 9.54
N LEU A 34 -5.43 2.66 8.65
CA LEU A 34 -6.66 1.95 8.98
C LEU A 34 -6.44 0.93 10.11
N CYS A 35 -5.34 0.17 10.05
CA CYS A 35 -5.01 -0.81 11.09
C CYS A 35 -4.69 -0.14 12.43
N ALA A 36 -3.95 0.97 12.42
CA ALA A 36 -3.69 1.77 13.61
C ALA A 36 -5.00 2.31 14.21
N ALA A 37 -5.89 2.86 13.39
CA ALA A 37 -7.17 3.39 13.84
C ALA A 37 -8.08 2.31 14.44
N ALA A 38 -8.20 1.16 13.76
CA ALA A 38 -8.99 0.03 14.24
C ALA A 38 -8.43 -0.56 15.54
N SER A 39 -7.10 -0.71 15.63
CA SER A 39 -6.44 -1.20 16.84
C SER A 39 -6.62 -0.24 18.01
N ALA A 40 -6.43 1.07 17.81
CA ALA A 40 -6.64 2.07 18.84
C ALA A 40 -8.09 2.11 19.34
N ALA A 41 -9.07 2.04 18.43
CA ALA A 41 -10.49 2.02 18.78
C ALA A 41 -10.89 0.75 19.55
N ARG A 42 -10.37 -0.41 19.15
CA ARG A 42 -10.57 -1.69 19.88
C ARG A 42 -9.96 -1.67 21.28
N ASN A 43 -8.97 -0.82 21.52
CA ASN A 43 -8.39 -0.56 22.85
C ASN A 43 -9.12 0.55 23.64
N GLY A 44 -10.30 0.98 23.18
CA GLY A 44 -11.19 1.87 23.93
C GLY A 44 -10.89 3.37 23.81
N THR A 45 -10.03 3.77 22.86
CA THR A 45 -9.75 5.20 22.60
C THR A 45 -10.77 5.80 21.64
N ARG A 46 -11.05 7.10 21.79
CA ARG A 46 -11.76 7.86 20.75
C ARG A 46 -10.79 8.12 19.61
N VAL A 47 -11.16 7.64 18.42
CA VAL A 47 -10.30 7.69 17.23
C VAL A 47 -10.95 8.49 16.12
N THR A 48 -10.14 9.32 15.48
CA THR A 48 -10.51 10.01 14.24
C THR A 48 -9.55 9.58 13.14
N LEU A 49 -10.08 9.06 12.03
CA LEU A 49 -9.30 8.65 10.87
C LEU A 49 -9.51 9.65 9.74
N LEU A 50 -8.46 10.37 9.37
CA LEU A 50 -8.45 11.40 8.35
C LEU A 50 -7.88 10.85 7.03
N GLU A 51 -8.59 11.02 5.92
CA GLU A 51 -8.16 10.57 4.60
C GLU A 51 -8.60 11.57 3.51
N ARG A 52 -7.68 11.88 2.59
CA ARG A 52 -7.89 12.82 1.49
C ARG A 52 -8.78 12.24 0.39
N TYR A 53 -8.72 10.93 0.18
CA TYR A 53 -9.49 10.21 -0.83
C TYR A 53 -10.90 9.85 -0.33
N HIS A 54 -11.68 9.29 -1.25
CA HIS A 54 -13.05 8.82 -1.02
C HIS A 54 -13.10 7.35 -0.55
N HIS A 55 -11.93 6.73 -0.33
CA HIS A 55 -11.78 5.32 0.00
C HIS A 55 -10.60 5.10 0.94
N LEU A 56 -10.57 3.92 1.56
CA LEU A 56 -9.51 3.45 2.45
C LEU A 56 -8.71 2.31 1.80
N GLY A 57 -7.50 2.07 2.30
CA GLY A 57 -6.59 0.99 1.88
C GLY A 57 -5.35 1.45 1.13
N GLY A 58 -5.25 2.73 0.76
CA GLY A 58 -4.06 3.30 0.13
C GLY A 58 -3.58 2.48 -1.07
N MET A 59 -2.35 1.98 -1.02
CA MET A 59 -1.79 1.17 -2.09
C MET A 59 -2.50 -0.17 -2.31
N ALA A 60 -3.12 -0.77 -1.29
CA ALA A 60 -3.86 -2.03 -1.45
C ALA A 60 -5.17 -1.83 -2.25
N SER A 61 -5.76 -0.64 -2.22
CA SER A 61 -7.02 -0.34 -2.92
C SER A 61 -6.86 0.68 -4.04
N GLY A 62 -6.63 1.96 -3.72
CA GLY A 62 -6.49 3.05 -4.68
C GLY A 62 -5.27 2.92 -5.58
N GLY A 63 -4.17 2.40 -5.03
CA GLY A 63 -2.95 2.07 -5.79
C GLY A 63 -2.96 0.69 -6.46
N MET A 64 -4.01 -0.11 -6.21
CA MET A 64 -4.22 -1.46 -6.77
C MET A 64 -2.99 -2.39 -6.72
N VAL A 65 -2.29 -2.46 -5.59
CA VAL A 65 -1.30 -3.52 -5.33
C VAL A 65 -2.06 -4.77 -4.89
N LEU A 66 -2.45 -5.60 -5.86
CA LEU A 66 -3.50 -6.63 -5.68
C LEU A 66 -3.00 -7.99 -5.20
N VAL A 67 -1.76 -8.06 -4.71
CA VAL A 67 -1.18 -9.29 -4.14
C VAL A 67 -0.59 -8.97 -2.77
N LEU A 68 -1.15 -9.59 -1.72
CA LEU A 68 -0.53 -9.65 -0.39
C LEU A 68 0.46 -10.80 -0.40
N ASP A 69 1.75 -10.50 -0.37
CA ASP A 69 2.84 -11.48 -0.35
C ASP A 69 3.74 -11.22 0.86
N ASP A 70 4.90 -11.88 0.94
CA ASP A 70 5.87 -11.62 2.00
C ASP A 70 5.31 -11.87 3.43
N MET A 71 4.32 -12.76 3.51
CA MET A 71 3.65 -13.15 4.75
C MET A 71 4.16 -14.46 5.33
N VAL A 72 5.11 -15.12 4.65
CA VAL A 72 5.66 -16.42 5.05
C VAL A 72 7.16 -16.35 5.28
N ASN A 73 7.65 -17.11 6.25
CA ASN A 73 9.08 -17.41 6.43
C ASN A 73 9.53 -18.55 5.51
N GLU A 74 10.83 -18.83 5.49
CA GLU A 74 11.35 -20.09 4.93
C GLU A 74 10.67 -21.30 5.59
N GLY A 75 10.14 -22.21 4.77
CA GLY A 75 9.38 -23.38 5.23
C GLY A 75 7.85 -23.17 5.33
N ASP A 76 7.32 -22.14 4.69
CA ASP A 76 5.87 -21.85 4.51
C ASP A 76 5.08 -21.57 5.80
N GLU A 77 5.76 -21.23 6.90
CA GLU A 77 5.12 -20.70 8.10
C GLU A 77 4.54 -19.31 7.81
N ILE A 78 3.23 -19.12 7.96
CA ILE A 78 2.58 -17.80 7.88
C ILE A 78 2.91 -17.01 9.15
N VAL A 79 3.67 -15.94 8.99
CA VAL A 79 4.21 -15.14 10.11
C VAL A 79 3.58 -13.76 10.25
N THR A 80 2.99 -13.26 9.18
CA THR A 80 2.28 -11.98 9.16
C THR A 80 0.79 -12.28 9.32
N THR A 81 0.29 -12.15 10.55
CA THR A 81 -1.10 -12.46 10.93
C THR A 81 -1.80 -11.22 11.48
N GLY A 82 -2.93 -11.33 12.17
CA GLY A 82 -3.58 -10.18 12.80
C GLY A 82 -4.63 -9.54 11.89
N LEU A 83 -4.59 -8.22 11.70
CA LEU A 83 -5.60 -7.55 10.88
C LEU A 83 -5.51 -7.96 9.41
N VAL A 84 -4.33 -8.32 8.89
CA VAL A 84 -4.22 -8.86 7.53
C VAL A 84 -5.01 -10.16 7.37
N THR A 85 -4.97 -11.06 8.36
CA THR A 85 -5.75 -12.31 8.35
C THR A 85 -7.25 -11.99 8.36
N GLU A 86 -7.69 -11.06 9.20
CA GLU A 86 -9.08 -10.60 9.25
C GLU A 86 -9.55 -10.04 7.90
N PHE A 87 -8.69 -9.28 7.20
CA PHE A 87 -8.97 -8.79 5.85
C PHE A 87 -9.13 -9.91 4.83
N VAL A 88 -8.19 -10.86 4.82
CA VAL A 88 -8.22 -12.01 3.91
C VAL A 88 -9.50 -12.82 4.11
N GLU A 89 -9.85 -13.17 5.34
CA GLU A 89 -11.07 -13.92 5.65
C GLU A 89 -12.35 -13.19 5.23
N ARG A 90 -12.41 -11.86 5.44
CA ARG A 90 -13.59 -11.06 5.05
C ARG A 90 -13.72 -10.94 3.53
N MET A 91 -12.61 -10.85 2.80
CA MET A 91 -12.63 -10.83 1.33
C MET A 91 -12.92 -12.20 0.74
N GLU A 92 -12.42 -13.28 1.35
CA GLU A 92 -12.76 -14.66 0.96
C GLU A 92 -14.28 -14.91 1.05
N ARG A 93 -14.93 -14.46 2.13
CA ARG A 93 -16.40 -14.52 2.26
C ARG A 93 -17.19 -13.73 1.21
N GLN A 94 -16.52 -12.91 0.42
CA GLN A 94 -17.08 -12.13 -0.70
C GLN A 94 -16.64 -12.66 -2.07
N ASP A 95 -16.02 -13.84 -2.14
CA ASP A 95 -15.41 -14.39 -3.36
C ASP A 95 -14.37 -13.45 -3.99
N ALA A 96 -13.69 -12.68 -3.13
CA ALA A 96 -12.83 -11.56 -3.53
C ALA A 96 -11.36 -11.75 -3.15
N ALA A 97 -10.99 -12.94 -2.69
CA ALA A 97 -9.62 -13.34 -2.38
C ALA A 97 -9.35 -14.74 -2.93
N VAL A 98 -8.18 -14.94 -3.54
CA VAL A 98 -7.74 -16.21 -4.12
C VAL A 98 -6.29 -16.45 -3.70
N TYR A 99 -6.02 -17.61 -3.11
CA TYR A 99 -4.70 -17.99 -2.60
C TYR A 99 -4.56 -19.52 -2.56
N PRO A 100 -3.34 -20.08 -2.60
CA PRO A 100 -3.13 -21.52 -2.57
C PRO A 100 -3.51 -22.10 -1.20
N PRO A 101 -4.21 -23.24 -1.17
CA PRO A 101 -4.35 -24.01 0.06
C PRO A 101 -2.97 -24.60 0.46
N PRO A 102 -2.75 -24.94 1.73
CA PRO A 102 -1.44 -25.39 2.22
C PRO A 102 -0.84 -26.57 1.45
N GLU A 103 -1.66 -27.51 0.99
CA GLU A 103 -1.25 -28.66 0.18
C GLU A 103 -0.70 -28.28 -1.20
N ASP A 104 -1.04 -27.09 -1.72
CA ASP A 104 -0.55 -26.60 -3.00
C ASP A 104 0.74 -25.76 -2.87
N CYS A 105 1.14 -25.40 -1.66
CA CYS A 105 2.41 -24.71 -1.37
C CYS A 105 3.59 -25.68 -1.52
N GLN A 106 3.93 -25.97 -2.77
CA GLN A 106 4.99 -26.91 -3.14
C GLN A 106 5.90 -26.32 -4.23
N THR A 107 7.10 -26.90 -4.37
CA THR A 107 8.02 -26.56 -5.46
C THR A 107 7.94 -27.61 -6.57
N ASN A 108 6.98 -27.46 -7.48
CA ASN A 108 6.86 -28.28 -8.67
C ASN A 108 6.17 -27.52 -9.82
N TRP A 109 6.30 -28.01 -11.06
CA TRP A 109 5.76 -27.33 -12.23
C TRP A 109 4.24 -27.29 -12.27
N GLU A 110 3.57 -28.31 -11.71
CA GLU A 110 2.11 -28.38 -11.67
C GLU A 110 1.53 -27.23 -10.83
N MET A 111 2.02 -27.05 -9.60
CA MET A 111 1.61 -25.97 -8.71
C MET A 111 2.07 -24.61 -9.24
N TRP A 112 3.26 -24.54 -9.84
CA TRP A 112 3.72 -23.31 -10.49
C TRP A 112 2.79 -22.87 -11.60
N GLN A 113 2.35 -23.78 -12.48
CA GLN A 113 1.41 -23.47 -13.55
C GLN A 113 0.04 -23.03 -13.01
N LYS A 114 -0.42 -23.66 -11.93
CA LYS A 114 -1.70 -23.34 -11.28
C LYS A 114 -1.70 -21.96 -10.60
N TRP A 115 -0.62 -21.62 -9.90
CA TRP A 115 -0.60 -20.51 -8.94
C TRP A 115 0.27 -19.31 -9.31
N SER A 116 1.20 -19.44 -10.26
CA SER A 116 2.12 -18.35 -10.61
C SER A 116 1.40 -17.11 -11.10
N ARG A 117 0.38 -17.27 -11.95
CA ARG A 117 -0.44 -16.18 -12.46
C ARG A 117 -1.34 -15.53 -11.42
N TRP A 118 -1.45 -16.09 -10.22
CA TRP A 118 -2.07 -15.43 -9.06
C TRP A 118 -1.05 -14.63 -8.23
N GLY A 119 0.22 -14.59 -8.62
CA GLY A 119 1.29 -13.92 -7.86
C GLY A 119 1.77 -14.70 -6.65
N CYS A 120 1.37 -15.97 -6.49
CA CYS A 120 1.65 -16.79 -5.32
C CYS A 120 3.01 -17.52 -5.39
N ILE A 121 4.02 -16.84 -5.92
CA ILE A 121 5.38 -17.37 -6.06
C ILE A 121 6.30 -16.79 -4.99
N ASP A 122 7.28 -17.58 -4.54
CA ASP A 122 8.40 -17.05 -3.79
C ASP A 122 9.40 -16.36 -4.74
N PHE A 123 9.27 -15.04 -4.88
CA PHE A 123 10.15 -14.23 -5.72
C PHE A 123 11.53 -13.99 -5.10
N HIS A 124 11.78 -14.41 -3.85
CA HIS A 124 13.11 -14.34 -3.22
C HIS A 124 13.98 -15.55 -3.56
N LYS A 125 13.38 -16.65 -4.06
CA LYS A 125 14.12 -17.85 -4.47
C LYS A 125 14.50 -17.80 -5.95
N ALA A 126 15.78 -18.00 -6.23
CA ALA A 126 16.28 -18.18 -7.58
C ALA A 126 16.02 -19.60 -8.09
N GLY A 127 15.70 -19.75 -9.38
CA GLY A 127 15.46 -21.04 -10.03
C GLY A 127 14.03 -21.20 -10.55
N MET A 128 13.81 -22.24 -11.36
CA MET A 128 12.50 -22.57 -11.92
C MET A 128 12.19 -24.07 -11.71
N PRO A 129 10.97 -24.43 -11.32
CA PRO A 129 9.88 -23.53 -10.91
C PRO A 129 10.19 -22.86 -9.56
N GLN A 130 9.71 -21.63 -9.35
CA GLN A 130 9.73 -21.02 -8.02
C GLN A 130 8.79 -21.79 -7.07
N PRO A 131 9.08 -21.84 -5.76
CA PRO A 131 8.13 -22.36 -4.78
C PRO A 131 6.81 -21.59 -4.82
N ILE A 132 5.70 -22.31 -4.66
CA ILE A 132 4.40 -21.69 -4.36
C ILE A 132 4.29 -21.48 -2.86
N ILE A 133 3.83 -20.29 -2.47
CA ILE A 133 3.74 -19.85 -1.08
C ILE A 133 2.37 -19.26 -0.79
N HIS A 134 2.05 -19.11 0.49
CA HIS A 134 0.88 -18.34 0.89
C HIS A 134 1.08 -16.86 0.53
N ALA A 135 0.34 -16.44 -0.50
CA ALA A 135 0.12 -15.06 -0.89
C ALA A 135 -1.32 -14.94 -1.40
N VAL A 136 -1.90 -13.75 -1.33
CA VAL A 136 -3.33 -13.55 -1.59
C VAL A 136 -3.52 -12.56 -2.72
N ALA A 137 -4.05 -13.03 -3.85
CA ALA A 137 -4.60 -12.16 -4.89
C ALA A 137 -6.00 -11.70 -4.47
N PHE A 138 -6.29 -10.41 -4.56
CA PHE A 138 -7.56 -9.88 -4.05
C PHE A 138 -8.17 -8.78 -4.94
N ASP A 139 -9.47 -8.56 -4.78
CA ASP A 139 -10.19 -7.46 -5.44
C ASP A 139 -10.05 -6.15 -4.65
N PRO A 140 -9.59 -5.04 -5.26
CA PRO A 140 -9.37 -3.79 -4.56
C PRO A 140 -10.67 -3.13 -4.07
N ASP A 141 -11.82 -3.41 -4.70
CA ASP A 141 -13.10 -2.84 -4.26
C ASP A 141 -13.65 -3.60 -3.04
N ALA A 142 -13.40 -4.91 -2.93
CA ALA A 142 -13.65 -5.67 -1.71
C ALA A 142 -12.83 -5.14 -0.54
N TRP A 143 -11.55 -4.80 -0.75
CA TRP A 143 -10.73 -4.15 0.28
C TRP A 143 -11.38 -2.88 0.83
N LYS A 144 -11.90 -2.01 -0.06
CA LYS A 144 -12.58 -0.76 0.35
C LYS A 144 -13.83 -1.05 1.18
N ARG A 145 -14.64 -2.04 0.79
CA ARG A 145 -15.85 -2.44 1.54
C ARG A 145 -15.49 -2.99 2.93
N VAL A 146 -14.54 -3.93 2.99
CA VAL A 146 -14.04 -4.50 4.25
C VAL A 146 -13.51 -3.40 5.18
N SER A 147 -12.78 -2.42 4.62
CA SER A 147 -12.28 -1.28 5.39
C SER A 147 -13.41 -0.47 6.02
N LEU A 148 -14.50 -0.21 5.28
CA LEU A 148 -15.66 0.52 5.79
C LEU A 148 -16.42 -0.29 6.85
N ASP A 149 -16.49 -1.61 6.71
CA ASP A 149 -17.13 -2.47 7.72
C ASP A 149 -16.35 -2.43 9.04
N ILE A 150 -15.02 -2.54 8.99
CA ILE A 150 -14.16 -2.40 10.18
C ILE A 150 -14.35 -1.03 10.84
N VAL A 151 -14.38 0.06 10.07
CA VAL A 151 -14.63 1.40 10.61
C VAL A 151 -15.98 1.49 11.32
N ARG A 152 -17.04 0.94 10.71
CA ARG A 152 -18.39 0.96 11.30
C ARG A 152 -18.46 0.16 12.59
N GLU A 153 -17.86 -1.03 12.61
CA GLU A 153 -17.84 -1.92 13.77
C GLU A 153 -17.04 -1.34 14.94
N THR A 154 -15.94 -0.65 14.64
CA THR A 154 -15.07 -0.04 15.67
C THR A 154 -15.55 1.33 16.13
N GLY A 155 -16.48 1.96 15.41
CA GLY A 155 -16.99 3.30 15.75
C GLY A 155 -15.98 4.43 15.52
N VAL A 156 -14.93 4.19 14.72
CA VAL A 156 -13.95 5.22 14.33
C VAL A 156 -14.66 6.38 13.66
N ASN A 157 -14.35 7.61 14.07
CA ASN A 157 -14.84 8.81 13.39
C ASN A 157 -14.10 8.98 12.05
N LEU A 158 -14.68 8.42 10.99
CA LEU A 158 -14.10 8.47 9.65
C LEU A 158 -14.35 9.82 8.96
N ARG A 159 -13.26 10.43 8.51
CA ARG A 159 -13.25 11.70 7.78
C ARG A 159 -12.53 11.55 6.44
N LEU A 160 -13.27 11.09 5.43
CA LEU A 160 -12.85 11.10 4.03
C LEU A 160 -12.89 12.51 3.43
N HIS A 161 -12.34 12.68 2.23
CA HIS A 161 -12.31 13.95 1.49
C HIS A 161 -11.68 15.14 2.27
N SER A 162 -10.77 14.83 3.17
CA SER A 162 -10.17 15.80 4.07
C SER A 162 -8.65 15.74 3.96
N TRP A 163 -8.06 16.82 3.49
CA TRP A 163 -6.62 16.91 3.29
C TRP A 163 -5.94 17.39 4.55
N PHE A 164 -4.87 16.72 4.98
CA PHE A 164 -3.95 17.30 5.95
C PHE A 164 -3.32 18.57 5.36
N SER A 165 -3.13 19.60 6.19
CA SER A 165 -2.51 20.86 5.76
C SER A 165 -1.33 21.24 6.63
N ASP A 166 -1.47 21.18 7.95
CA ASP A 166 -0.38 21.53 8.87
C ASP A 166 -0.60 20.93 10.27
N ALA A 167 0.45 20.91 11.09
CA ALA A 167 0.42 20.49 12.48
C ALA A 167 0.48 21.70 13.43
N LEU A 168 -0.35 21.71 14.46
CA LEU A 168 -0.31 22.70 15.53
C LEU A 168 0.64 22.20 16.60
N VAL A 169 1.85 22.77 16.67
CA VAL A 169 2.91 22.31 17.59
C VAL A 169 3.18 23.32 18.70
N ALA A 170 3.21 22.85 19.93
CA ALA A 170 3.64 23.60 21.10
C ALA A 170 4.55 22.72 21.97
N ASP A 171 5.72 23.24 22.35
CA ASP A 171 6.67 22.57 23.26
C ASP A 171 7.01 21.11 22.90
N GLY A 172 7.21 20.83 21.61
CA GLY A 172 7.53 19.47 21.13
C GLY A 172 6.33 18.51 21.15
N ARG A 173 5.10 19.02 21.22
CA ARG A 173 3.86 18.25 21.19
C ARG A 173 2.91 18.79 20.14
N ILE A 174 2.22 17.89 19.45
CA ILE A 174 1.17 18.24 18.50
C ILE A 174 -0.16 18.38 19.27
N GLU A 175 -0.72 19.58 19.32
CA GLU A 175 -2.03 19.85 19.95
C GLU A 175 -3.21 19.47 19.03
N GLY A 176 -2.96 19.43 17.73
CA GLY A 176 -3.94 19.09 16.71
C GLY A 176 -3.37 19.28 15.31
N VAL A 177 -4.21 19.07 14.30
CA VAL A 177 -3.87 19.31 12.90
C VAL A 177 -4.87 20.25 12.24
N ILE A 178 -4.38 20.99 11.26
CA ILE A 178 -5.20 21.75 10.32
C ILE A 178 -5.55 20.83 9.16
N VAL A 179 -6.84 20.79 8.81
CA VAL A 179 -7.34 20.05 7.66
C VAL A 179 -8.02 20.98 6.67
N GLN A 180 -7.80 20.75 5.37
CA GLN A 180 -8.47 21.43 4.29
C GLN A 180 -9.60 20.55 3.73
N THR A 181 -10.81 21.10 3.70
CA THR A 181 -11.98 20.47 3.08
C THR A 181 -12.64 21.43 2.10
N LYS A 182 -13.65 20.95 1.37
CA LYS A 182 -14.50 21.83 0.54
C LYS A 182 -15.35 22.83 1.35
N THR A 183 -15.44 22.64 2.66
CA THR A 183 -16.15 23.55 3.58
C THR A 183 -15.23 24.54 4.28
N GLY A 184 -13.92 24.54 3.95
CA GLY A 184 -12.91 25.41 4.52
C GLY A 184 -11.85 24.66 5.34
N ARG A 185 -10.91 25.43 5.89
CA ARG A 185 -9.92 24.97 6.87
C ARG A 185 -10.62 24.66 8.20
N GLN A 186 -10.20 23.61 8.86
CA GLN A 186 -10.77 23.14 10.13
C GLN A 186 -9.64 22.61 11.03
N VAL A 187 -9.89 22.54 12.34
CA VAL A 187 -8.95 21.98 13.33
C VAL A 187 -9.51 20.70 13.92
N ILE A 188 -8.66 19.68 14.03
CA ILE A 188 -8.92 18.48 14.83
C ILE A 188 -7.86 18.44 15.93
N ARG A 189 -8.27 18.52 17.20
CA ARG A 189 -7.37 18.39 18.35
C ARG A 189 -7.17 16.92 18.70
N ALA A 190 -5.97 16.58 19.15
CA ALA A 190 -5.61 15.19 19.43
C ALA A 190 -4.65 15.06 20.61
N THR A 191 -4.79 13.99 21.39
CA THR A 191 -3.80 13.67 22.44
C THR A 191 -2.56 12.99 21.86
N VAL A 192 -2.76 12.08 20.90
CA VAL A 192 -1.73 11.39 20.12
C VAL A 192 -2.06 11.50 18.63
N VAL A 193 -1.05 11.70 17.80
CA VAL A 193 -1.18 11.70 16.34
C VAL A 193 -0.39 10.53 15.76
N VAL A 194 -1.01 9.81 14.82
CA VAL A 194 -0.36 8.79 14.00
C VAL A 194 -0.22 9.33 12.59
N ASP A 195 1.01 9.59 12.16
CA ASP A 195 1.34 9.88 10.77
C ASP A 195 1.34 8.58 9.97
N ALA A 196 0.27 8.39 9.20
CA ALA A 196 0.12 7.29 8.26
C ALA A 196 -0.02 7.80 6.82
N THR A 197 0.57 8.96 6.48
CA THR A 197 0.38 9.57 5.15
C THR A 197 1.14 8.84 4.05
N GLY A 198 2.18 8.10 4.42
CA GLY A 198 3.11 7.48 3.48
C GLY A 198 4.28 8.40 3.10
N ASP A 199 4.18 9.71 3.38
CA ASP A 199 5.11 10.75 2.93
C ASP A 199 5.69 11.59 4.08
N LEU A 200 5.41 11.17 5.33
CA LEU A 200 5.83 11.84 6.57
C LEU A 200 5.28 13.26 6.69
N ASP A 201 4.12 13.57 6.09
CA ASP A 201 3.65 14.97 6.00
C ASP A 201 3.39 15.59 7.37
N VAL A 202 2.83 14.82 8.31
CA VAL A 202 2.62 15.30 9.68
C VAL A 202 3.94 15.44 10.40
N GLY A 203 4.84 14.47 10.24
CA GLY A 203 6.19 14.53 10.80
C GLY A 203 6.96 15.76 10.33
N ILE A 204 6.95 16.06 9.02
CA ILE A 204 7.61 17.24 8.46
C ILE A 204 7.01 18.52 9.02
N ALA A 205 5.68 18.65 9.01
CA ALA A 205 4.99 19.80 9.59
C ALA A 205 5.33 19.98 11.07
N ALA A 206 5.52 18.88 11.80
CA ALA A 206 5.89 18.89 13.21
C ALA A 206 7.40 19.06 13.47
N GLY A 207 8.24 19.17 12.42
CA GLY A 207 9.68 19.37 12.54
C GLY A 207 10.51 18.09 12.73
N ALA A 208 9.96 16.92 12.40
CA ALA A 208 10.69 15.66 12.47
C ALA A 208 11.86 15.62 11.47
N SER A 209 13.00 15.09 11.93
CA SER A 209 14.16 14.86 11.06
C SER A 209 13.88 13.70 10.10
N HIS A 210 14.35 13.84 8.86
CA HIS A 210 14.17 12.84 7.81
C HIS A 210 15.36 12.84 6.85
N VAL A 211 15.41 11.81 6.02
CA VAL A 211 16.20 11.77 4.80
C VAL A 211 15.29 11.53 3.61
N ASP A 212 15.66 12.07 2.46
CA ASP A 212 14.96 11.79 1.21
C ASP A 212 15.37 10.41 0.68
N GLY A 213 14.41 9.73 0.08
CA GLY A 213 14.54 8.46 -0.60
C GLY A 213 13.80 8.53 -1.92
N GLN A 214 14.35 7.87 -2.92
CA GLN A 214 13.73 7.79 -4.24
C GLN A 214 13.68 6.34 -4.68
N TYR A 215 12.54 5.98 -5.26
CA TYR A 215 12.37 4.70 -5.92
C TYR A 215 11.62 4.89 -7.23
N ILE A 216 11.53 3.81 -7.99
CA ILE A 216 10.76 3.76 -9.23
C ILE A 216 9.29 4.04 -8.89
N VAL A 217 8.64 4.91 -9.67
CA VAL A 217 7.18 5.11 -9.57
C VAL A 217 6.46 4.23 -10.57
N THR A 218 5.24 3.82 -10.25
CA THR A 218 4.41 2.97 -11.12
C THR A 218 2.94 3.34 -10.97
N THR A 219 2.20 3.41 -12.07
CA THR A 219 0.74 3.48 -12.02
C THR A 219 0.24 2.17 -12.62
N VAL A 220 -0.13 1.22 -11.76
CA VAL A 220 -0.64 -0.07 -12.26
C VAL A 220 -2.00 0.10 -12.92
N PHE A 221 -2.40 -0.86 -13.74
CA PHE A 221 -3.69 -0.80 -14.44
C PHE A 221 -4.31 -2.19 -14.58
N ARG A 222 -5.58 -2.21 -14.98
CA ARG A 222 -6.33 -3.44 -15.24
C ARG A 222 -6.81 -3.47 -16.67
N LEU A 223 -6.76 -4.66 -17.26
CA LEU A 223 -7.39 -4.95 -18.55
C LEU A 223 -8.56 -5.90 -18.32
N CYS A 224 -9.64 -5.73 -19.07
CA CYS A 224 -10.78 -6.65 -19.10
C CYS A 224 -10.90 -7.32 -20.47
N ASP A 225 -11.82 -8.29 -20.58
CA ASP A 225 -12.05 -9.11 -21.78
C ASP A 225 -10.82 -9.91 -22.22
N VAL A 226 -10.00 -10.35 -21.26
CA VAL A 226 -8.83 -11.21 -21.49
C VAL A 226 -9.23 -12.67 -21.30
N ASP A 227 -8.99 -13.51 -22.30
CA ASP A 227 -9.09 -14.97 -22.17
C ASP A 227 -7.80 -15.51 -21.53
N THR A 228 -7.81 -15.58 -20.19
CA THR A 228 -6.65 -15.99 -19.41
C THR A 228 -6.26 -17.44 -19.66
N ASP A 229 -7.24 -18.32 -19.89
CA ASP A 229 -6.99 -19.74 -20.15
C ASP A 229 -6.23 -19.92 -21.47
N LYS A 230 -6.65 -19.19 -22.52
CA LYS A 230 -5.94 -19.18 -23.80
C LYS A 230 -4.54 -18.58 -23.68
N ALA A 231 -4.38 -17.51 -22.89
CA ALA A 231 -3.07 -16.88 -22.66
C ALA A 231 -2.09 -17.83 -21.95
N GLU A 232 -2.54 -18.50 -20.88
CA GLU A 232 -1.76 -19.50 -20.14
C GLU A 232 -1.45 -20.72 -21.01
N ALA A 233 -2.44 -21.24 -21.76
CA ALA A 233 -2.23 -22.36 -22.68
C ALA A 233 -1.17 -22.03 -23.74
N PHE A 234 -1.16 -20.81 -24.29
CA PHE A 234 -0.14 -20.37 -25.23
C PHE A 234 1.24 -20.30 -24.60
N GLU A 235 1.36 -19.72 -23.39
CA GLU A 235 2.61 -19.64 -22.65
C GLU A 235 3.27 -21.01 -22.46
N TYR A 236 2.48 -22.02 -22.08
CA TYR A 236 3.01 -23.36 -21.80
C TYR A 236 3.23 -24.20 -23.06
N ALA A 237 2.39 -24.04 -24.08
CA ALA A 237 2.57 -24.74 -25.35
C ALA A 237 3.71 -24.16 -26.19
N ASN A 238 3.99 -22.85 -26.08
CA ASN A 238 4.96 -22.13 -26.92
C ASN A 238 5.92 -21.26 -26.08
N PRO A 239 6.68 -21.84 -25.13
CA PRO A 239 7.42 -21.07 -24.13
C PRO A 239 8.49 -20.15 -24.72
N GLU A 240 9.17 -20.55 -25.80
CA GLU A 240 10.20 -19.71 -26.44
C GLU A 240 9.62 -18.54 -27.22
N GLU A 241 8.43 -18.72 -27.80
CA GLU A 241 7.70 -17.64 -28.47
C GLU A 241 7.12 -16.67 -27.44
N TYR A 242 6.45 -17.20 -26.40
CA TYR A 242 5.95 -16.41 -25.29
C TYR A 242 7.06 -15.56 -24.66
N LYS A 243 8.24 -16.14 -24.36
CA LYS A 243 9.39 -15.39 -23.84
C LYS A 243 9.82 -14.23 -24.75
N LYS A 244 9.72 -14.37 -26.08
CA LYS A 244 10.04 -13.26 -27.02
C LYS A 244 9.00 -12.15 -26.91
N LEU A 245 7.72 -12.52 -26.90
CA LEU A 245 6.61 -11.57 -26.80
C LEU A 245 6.56 -10.87 -25.44
N ASP A 246 6.78 -11.60 -24.35
CA ASP A 246 6.88 -11.06 -22.99
C ASP A 246 8.01 -10.03 -22.87
N ARG A 247 9.20 -10.33 -23.43
CA ARG A 247 10.30 -9.35 -23.48
C ARG A 247 9.96 -8.11 -24.30
N ALA A 248 9.24 -8.26 -25.40
CA ALA A 248 8.78 -7.13 -26.21
C ALA A 248 7.75 -6.28 -25.45
N ALA A 249 6.74 -6.92 -24.85
CA ALA A 249 5.74 -6.26 -24.01
C ALA A 249 6.38 -5.45 -22.87
N ARG A 250 7.35 -6.03 -22.15
CA ARG A 250 8.09 -5.34 -21.09
C ARG A 250 8.88 -4.13 -21.59
N ARG A 251 9.38 -4.19 -22.82
CA ARG A 251 10.08 -3.06 -23.43
C ARG A 251 9.12 -1.91 -23.73
N GLU A 252 7.95 -2.22 -24.29
CA GLU A 252 6.91 -1.22 -24.60
C GLU A 252 6.42 -0.49 -23.34
N ILE A 253 6.22 -1.24 -22.24
CA ILE A 253 5.73 -0.67 -20.97
C ILE A 253 6.85 -0.07 -20.10
N GLY A 254 8.11 -0.16 -20.51
CA GLY A 254 9.26 0.37 -19.77
C GLY A 254 9.72 -0.46 -18.56
N GLY A 255 9.24 -1.70 -18.44
CA GLY A 255 9.66 -2.67 -17.43
C GLY A 255 8.51 -3.20 -16.56
N ALA A 256 8.71 -4.39 -16.01
CA ALA A 256 7.81 -5.02 -15.05
C ALA A 256 8.59 -5.98 -14.14
N TRP A 257 8.19 -6.06 -12.87
CA TRP A 257 8.68 -7.08 -11.93
C TRP A 257 8.06 -8.44 -12.25
N GLY A 258 8.85 -9.51 -12.28
CA GLY A 258 8.28 -10.87 -12.34
C GLY A 258 7.49 -11.09 -13.62
N MET A 259 6.15 -11.05 -13.58
CA MET A 259 5.25 -11.09 -14.74
C MET A 259 4.55 -9.74 -14.90
N TRP A 260 4.42 -9.23 -16.13
CA TRP A 260 3.76 -7.93 -16.34
C TRP A 260 2.24 -7.96 -16.14
N TRP A 261 1.62 -9.15 -16.20
CA TRP A 261 0.21 -9.35 -15.88
C TRP A 261 -0.02 -10.56 -14.97
N LEU A 262 -1.00 -10.44 -14.07
CA LEU A 262 -1.49 -11.49 -13.17
C LEU A 262 -3.02 -11.55 -13.24
N LYS A 263 -3.58 -12.71 -12.89
CA LYS A 263 -5.01 -12.91 -12.67
C LYS A 263 -5.51 -12.09 -11.49
N THR A 264 -6.80 -11.80 -11.52
CA THR A 264 -7.54 -11.22 -10.40
C THR A 264 -8.70 -12.16 -10.05
N PRO A 265 -9.34 -12.01 -8.87
CA PRO A 265 -10.54 -12.78 -8.55
C PRO A 265 -11.70 -12.59 -9.54
N LEU A 266 -11.66 -11.53 -10.35
CA LEU A 266 -12.66 -11.24 -11.38
C LEU A 266 -12.29 -11.95 -12.70
N PRO A 267 -13.10 -12.90 -13.20
CA PRO A 267 -12.83 -13.58 -14.46
C PRO A 267 -12.69 -12.61 -15.63
N GLY A 268 -11.68 -12.84 -16.47
CA GLY A 268 -11.38 -12.02 -17.63
C GLY A 268 -10.76 -10.65 -17.32
N VAL A 269 -10.48 -10.35 -16.04
CA VAL A 269 -9.77 -9.15 -15.62
C VAL A 269 -8.37 -9.52 -15.13
N VAL A 270 -7.37 -8.87 -15.71
CA VAL A 270 -5.96 -9.03 -15.34
C VAL A 270 -5.40 -7.74 -14.74
N TRP A 271 -4.55 -7.89 -13.74
CA TRP A 271 -3.79 -6.80 -13.13
C TRP A 271 -2.42 -6.69 -13.79
N CYS A 272 -2.04 -5.48 -14.18
CA CYS A 272 -0.76 -5.20 -14.81
C CYS A 272 0.14 -4.39 -13.88
N ASN A 273 1.20 -5.00 -13.37
CA ASN A 273 2.11 -4.42 -12.35
C ASN A 273 3.23 -3.58 -12.98
N CYS A 274 2.85 -2.59 -13.79
CA CYS A 274 3.72 -1.74 -14.61
C CYS A 274 2.92 -0.52 -15.11
N PRO A 275 3.54 0.55 -15.65
CA PRO A 275 4.93 0.74 -16.06
C PRO A 275 5.92 1.04 -14.93
N HIS A 276 7.18 0.67 -15.12
CA HIS A 276 8.30 1.15 -14.30
C HIS A 276 8.81 2.48 -14.83
N MET A 277 8.75 3.53 -14.01
CA MET A 277 9.16 4.88 -14.38
C MET A 277 10.19 5.41 -13.38
N PRO A 278 11.50 5.15 -13.58
CA PRO A 278 12.54 5.64 -12.70
C PRO A 278 12.81 7.14 -12.93
N GLY A 279 13.42 7.80 -11.93
CA GLY A 279 13.86 9.19 -12.05
C GLY A 279 12.81 10.24 -11.66
N TYR A 280 11.56 9.85 -11.46
CA TYR A 280 10.53 10.74 -10.93
C TYR A 280 10.61 10.87 -9.41
N ASP A 281 10.25 12.06 -8.92
CA ASP A 281 10.18 12.38 -7.50
C ASP A 281 8.70 12.32 -7.09
N GLY A 282 8.41 11.49 -6.07
CA GLY A 282 7.05 11.28 -5.57
C GLY A 282 6.45 12.48 -4.82
N ILE A 283 7.24 13.51 -4.52
CA ILE A 283 6.79 14.75 -3.87
C ILE A 283 6.53 15.87 -4.89
N SER A 284 7.33 15.96 -5.96
CA SER A 284 7.19 17.02 -6.96
C SER A 284 5.91 16.88 -7.79
N VAL A 285 5.11 17.95 -7.82
CA VAL A 285 3.89 18.03 -8.62
C VAL A 285 4.21 17.85 -10.12
N GLU A 286 5.27 18.50 -10.59
CA GLU A 286 5.70 18.45 -11.99
C GLU A 286 6.11 17.03 -12.41
N HIS A 287 6.89 16.35 -11.57
CA HIS A 287 7.32 14.98 -11.81
C HIS A 287 6.12 14.02 -11.80
N MET A 288 5.20 14.18 -10.85
CA MET A 288 4.01 13.35 -10.76
C MET A 288 3.08 13.52 -11.97
N VAL A 289 2.92 14.75 -12.48
CA VAL A 289 2.16 15.00 -13.72
C VAL A 289 2.85 14.37 -14.92
N ALA A 290 4.17 14.54 -15.05
CA ALA A 290 4.93 13.95 -16.13
C ALA A 290 4.84 12.42 -16.14
N ALA A 291 4.97 11.79 -14.96
CA ALA A 291 4.82 10.34 -14.78
C ALA A 291 3.40 9.85 -15.11
N GLU A 292 2.35 10.59 -14.76
CA GLU A 292 0.97 10.24 -15.17
C GLU A 292 0.78 10.26 -16.69
N CYS A 293 1.30 11.28 -17.38
CA CYS A 293 1.23 11.36 -18.83
C CYS A 293 2.02 10.23 -19.49
N GLU A 294 3.29 10.05 -19.13
CA GLU A 294 4.15 8.98 -19.64
C GLU A 294 3.54 7.60 -19.38
N GLY A 295 3.05 7.37 -18.17
CA GLY A 295 2.50 6.09 -17.76
C GLY A 295 1.31 5.70 -18.62
N ARG A 296 0.37 6.64 -18.87
CA ARG A 296 -0.82 6.39 -19.68
C ARG A 296 -0.49 6.07 -21.12
N ASP A 297 0.47 6.77 -21.71
CA ASP A 297 0.93 6.47 -23.07
C ASP A 297 1.52 5.06 -23.16
N ARG A 298 2.39 4.69 -22.21
CA ARG A 298 2.99 3.35 -22.15
C ARG A 298 1.95 2.25 -21.97
N MET A 299 0.95 2.45 -21.10
CA MET A 299 -0.15 1.48 -20.91
C MET A 299 -0.91 1.22 -22.20
N MET A 300 -1.25 2.28 -22.94
CA MET A 300 -2.00 2.15 -24.19
C MET A 300 -1.16 1.51 -25.30
N ASN A 301 0.15 1.76 -25.33
CA ASN A 301 1.09 1.08 -26.22
C ASN A 301 1.17 -0.42 -25.91
N LEU A 302 1.28 -0.80 -24.63
CA LEU A 302 1.27 -2.20 -24.21
C LEU A 302 -0.07 -2.87 -24.56
N LEU A 303 -1.20 -2.21 -24.31
CA LEU A 303 -2.51 -2.74 -24.68
C LEU A 303 -2.60 -3.01 -26.19
N LYS A 304 -2.15 -2.06 -27.02
CA LYS A 304 -2.10 -2.24 -28.48
C LYS A 304 -1.23 -3.44 -28.85
N PHE A 305 -0.01 -3.50 -28.32
CA PHE A 305 0.91 -4.61 -28.55
C PHE A 305 0.28 -5.96 -28.16
N ALA A 306 -0.32 -6.04 -26.97
CA ALA A 306 -0.93 -7.27 -26.47
C ALA A 306 -2.08 -7.75 -27.38
N ARG A 307 -2.96 -6.85 -27.83
CA ARG A 307 -4.05 -7.19 -28.74
C ARG A 307 -3.58 -7.70 -30.10
N GLU A 308 -2.47 -7.17 -30.59
CA GLU A 308 -1.92 -7.52 -31.91
C GLU A 308 -1.10 -8.82 -31.88
N ASN A 309 -0.51 -9.17 -30.73
CA ASN A 309 0.54 -10.19 -30.67
C ASN A 309 0.32 -11.32 -29.66
N LEU A 310 -0.49 -11.13 -28.61
CA LEU A 310 -0.63 -12.11 -27.54
C LEU A 310 -1.96 -12.87 -27.61
N PRO A 311 -1.94 -14.20 -27.77
CA PRO A 311 -3.13 -15.03 -27.67
C PRO A 311 -3.87 -14.82 -26.35
N GLY A 312 -5.19 -14.64 -26.43
CA GLY A 312 -6.07 -14.38 -25.29
C GLY A 312 -6.29 -12.89 -25.01
N PHE A 313 -5.45 -12.00 -25.54
CA PHE A 313 -5.57 -10.56 -25.36
C PHE A 313 -6.25 -9.85 -26.53
N GLU A 314 -6.75 -10.54 -27.56
CA GLU A 314 -7.25 -9.90 -28.80
C GLU A 314 -8.40 -8.91 -28.54
N ASN A 315 -9.25 -9.25 -27.57
CA ASN A 315 -10.41 -8.47 -27.16
C ASN A 315 -10.13 -7.55 -25.96
N ALA A 316 -8.89 -7.54 -25.45
CA ALA A 316 -8.55 -6.82 -24.23
C ALA A 316 -8.89 -5.33 -24.34
N LYS A 317 -9.44 -4.76 -23.26
CA LYS A 317 -9.77 -3.34 -23.16
C LYS A 317 -9.19 -2.77 -21.87
N MET A 318 -8.86 -1.48 -21.89
CA MET A 318 -8.50 -0.75 -20.68
C MET A 318 -9.71 -0.67 -19.76
N LEU A 319 -9.64 -1.35 -18.61
CA LEU A 319 -10.66 -1.23 -17.57
C LEU A 319 -10.41 0.03 -16.73
N GLY A 320 -9.15 0.30 -16.40
CA GLY A 320 -8.75 1.51 -15.69
C GLY A 320 -7.34 1.41 -15.09
N ALA A 321 -6.69 2.56 -14.98
CA ALA A 321 -5.46 2.73 -14.23
C ALA A 321 -5.76 3.00 -12.74
N ALA A 322 -4.78 2.78 -11.87
CA ALA A 322 -4.87 3.11 -10.46
C ALA A 322 -5.18 4.60 -10.28
N GLU A 323 -5.98 4.93 -9.27
CA GLU A 323 -6.30 6.32 -8.93
C GLU A 323 -5.16 6.97 -8.13
N GLN A 324 -4.29 6.15 -7.54
CA GLN A 324 -3.10 6.58 -6.82
C GLN A 324 -1.86 6.01 -7.51
N MET A 325 -0.90 6.89 -7.80
CA MET A 325 0.40 6.45 -8.28
C MET A 325 1.16 5.74 -7.16
N GLY A 326 1.71 4.58 -7.50
CA GLY A 326 2.54 3.78 -6.62
C GLY A 326 3.90 4.39 -6.40
N ILE A 327 4.09 4.92 -5.20
CA ILE A 327 5.36 5.45 -4.71
C ILE A 327 5.81 4.61 -3.52
N ARG A 328 7.06 4.17 -3.56
CA ARG A 328 7.67 3.39 -2.48
C ARG A 328 8.45 4.25 -1.49
N GLN A 329 9.21 5.22 -1.97
CA GLN A 329 10.04 6.10 -1.13
C GLN A 329 9.84 7.56 -1.50
N THR A 330 9.81 8.39 -0.48
CA THR A 330 9.83 9.85 -0.55
C THR A 330 10.65 10.37 0.63
N ARG A 331 10.07 10.46 1.82
CA ARG A 331 10.75 10.86 3.05
C ARG A 331 10.78 9.69 4.02
N LEU A 332 11.95 9.44 4.61
CA LEU A 332 12.17 8.39 5.60
C LEU A 332 12.56 9.04 6.93
N LEU A 333 11.82 8.71 7.99
CA LEU A 333 12.03 9.26 9.32
C LEU A 333 13.46 8.99 9.84
N GLN A 334 14.05 9.96 10.53
CA GLN A 334 15.25 9.79 11.36
C GLN A 334 14.84 9.72 12.84
N GLY A 335 14.24 8.58 13.21
CA GLY A 335 13.61 8.32 14.49
C GLY A 335 14.57 7.80 15.56
N GLU A 336 14.04 7.41 16.71
CA GLU A 336 14.84 6.89 17.83
C GLU A 336 15.68 5.66 17.48
N TYR A 337 15.22 4.86 16.50
CA TYR A 337 16.02 3.82 15.87
C TYR A 337 15.81 3.80 14.37
N ILE A 338 16.90 3.63 13.62
CA ILE A 338 16.85 3.46 12.17
C ILE A 338 17.03 1.97 11.90
N VAL A 339 16.02 1.31 11.33
CA VAL A 339 16.14 -0.08 10.89
C VAL A 339 17.16 -0.15 9.75
N THR A 340 18.19 -0.97 9.94
CA THR A 340 19.29 -1.09 8.98
C THR A 340 19.10 -2.27 8.04
N ARG A 341 19.85 -2.28 6.94
CA ARG A 341 19.90 -3.44 6.02
C ARG A 341 20.38 -4.69 6.76
N ASP A 342 21.33 -4.53 7.68
CA ASP A 342 21.86 -5.63 8.48
C ASP A 342 20.79 -6.21 9.41
N ASP A 343 19.95 -5.37 10.02
CA ASP A 343 18.85 -5.85 10.87
C ASP A 343 17.87 -6.76 10.10
N ILE A 344 17.54 -6.40 8.85
CA ILE A 344 16.68 -7.21 7.97
C ILE A 344 17.40 -8.50 7.58
N THR A 345 18.61 -8.40 7.03
CA THR A 345 19.33 -9.56 6.48
C THR A 345 19.81 -10.55 7.55
N SER A 346 20.07 -10.08 8.77
CA SER A 346 20.42 -10.93 9.92
C SER A 346 19.20 -11.39 10.71
N ARG A 347 17.97 -11.07 10.27
CA ARG A 347 16.71 -11.40 10.96
C ARG A 347 16.70 -10.96 12.42
N ARG A 348 17.21 -9.75 12.70
CA ARG A 348 17.41 -9.29 14.07
C ARG A 348 16.06 -9.16 14.79
N HIS A 349 15.91 -9.87 15.89
CA HIS A 349 14.77 -9.70 16.78
C HIS A 349 15.01 -8.55 17.77
N PHE A 350 13.96 -7.76 18.00
CA PHE A 350 13.96 -6.68 18.99
C PHE A 350 12.98 -6.98 20.13
N ARG A 351 13.34 -6.61 21.36
CA ARG A 351 12.46 -6.81 22.53
C ARG A 351 11.15 -6.05 22.42
N ASP A 352 11.17 -4.91 21.74
CA ASP A 352 10.06 -4.00 21.50
C ASP A 352 9.50 -4.11 20.07
N THR A 353 9.58 -5.30 19.47
CA THR A 353 9.00 -5.56 18.14
C THR A 353 7.50 -5.28 18.13
N VAL A 354 7.03 -4.51 17.16
CA VAL A 354 5.61 -4.19 16.94
C VAL A 354 5.12 -4.52 15.54
N CYS A 355 6.01 -4.75 14.57
CA CYS A 355 5.64 -5.25 13.25
C CYS A 355 6.55 -6.40 12.84
N ARG A 356 6.01 -7.34 12.05
CA ARG A 356 6.72 -8.51 11.54
C ARG A 356 6.37 -8.72 10.07
N GLY A 357 7.39 -8.86 9.23
CA GLY A 357 7.25 -9.34 7.85
C GLY A 357 8.01 -10.63 7.63
N ARG A 358 8.17 -11.06 6.38
CA ARG A 358 9.02 -12.20 6.02
C ARG A 358 10.41 -12.00 6.59
N ASP A 359 10.80 -12.84 7.54
CA ASP A 359 12.16 -12.89 8.08
C ASP A 359 12.70 -11.59 8.74
N TYR A 360 11.90 -10.53 8.94
CA TYR A 360 12.34 -9.30 9.62
C TYR A 360 11.32 -8.77 10.64
N TYR A 361 11.84 -7.94 11.55
CA TYR A 361 11.12 -7.36 12.68
C TYR A 361 11.36 -5.86 12.75
N THR A 362 10.31 -5.09 13.03
CA THR A 362 10.40 -3.64 13.21
C THR A 362 10.14 -3.29 14.69
N PRO A 363 11.09 -2.63 15.37
CA PRO A 363 10.93 -2.22 16.76
C PRO A 363 10.06 -0.96 16.87
N TYR A 364 9.35 -0.80 17.99
CA TYR A 364 8.47 0.34 18.27
C TYR A 364 9.19 1.67 18.11
N ARG A 365 10.43 1.77 18.61
CA ARG A 365 11.27 2.97 18.48
C ARG A 365 11.63 3.37 17.04
N ALA A 366 11.43 2.51 16.04
CA ALA A 366 11.55 2.90 14.63
C ALA A 366 10.35 3.72 14.13
N LEU A 367 9.25 3.73 14.89
CA LEU A 367 8.05 4.51 14.61
C LEU A 367 8.07 5.86 15.34
N LEU A 368 9.09 6.14 16.16
CA LEU A 368 9.12 7.31 17.04
C LEU A 368 10.05 8.41 16.50
N PRO A 369 9.54 9.60 16.20
CA PRO A 369 10.37 10.76 15.88
C PRO A 369 11.12 11.25 17.12
N LYS A 370 12.30 11.83 16.92
CA LYS A 370 13.05 12.46 18.00
C LYS A 370 12.49 13.84 18.30
N GLY A 371 12.25 14.14 19.58
CA GLY A 371 11.86 15.48 20.04
C GLY A 371 10.39 15.85 19.79
N ILE A 372 9.54 14.88 19.46
CA ILE A 372 8.10 15.07 19.33
C ILE A 372 7.39 13.98 20.13
N ASP A 373 6.82 14.33 21.29
CA ASP A 373 6.45 13.34 22.32
C ASP A 373 5.23 12.49 21.97
N ASN A 374 4.29 13.03 21.19
CA ASN A 374 2.97 12.42 20.95
C ASN A 374 2.70 12.11 19.48
N LEU A 375 3.76 11.93 18.69
CA LEU A 375 3.68 11.52 17.30
C LEU A 375 4.21 10.09 17.13
N ILE A 376 3.46 9.26 16.40
CA ILE A 376 3.88 7.93 15.95
C ILE A 376 3.83 7.92 14.42
N VAL A 377 4.81 7.33 13.76
CA VAL A 377 4.90 7.23 12.30
C VAL A 377 4.69 5.79 11.88
N ALA A 378 3.65 5.51 11.09
CA ALA A 378 3.27 4.17 10.67
C ALA A 378 3.07 4.09 9.15
N GLY A 379 3.76 3.16 8.48
CA GLY A 379 3.70 2.99 7.03
C GLY A 379 5.08 3.08 6.40
N ARG A 380 5.15 3.29 5.08
CA ARG A 380 6.39 3.19 4.28
C ARG A 380 7.49 4.21 4.65
N HIS A 381 7.15 5.24 5.42
CA HIS A 381 7.98 6.38 5.80
C HIS A 381 8.53 6.28 7.24
N TYR A 382 8.39 5.12 7.88
CA TYR A 382 9.01 4.82 9.18
C TYR A 382 10.54 4.99 9.17
N SER A 383 11.18 4.87 10.34
CA SER A 383 12.61 5.09 10.45
C SER A 383 13.43 3.88 10.02
N VAL A 384 13.96 3.96 8.80
CA VAL A 384 14.65 2.87 8.11
C VAL A 384 15.63 3.40 7.07
N GLU A 385 16.70 2.67 6.82
CA GLU A 385 17.61 2.96 5.71
C GLU A 385 16.92 2.73 4.35
N SER A 386 17.23 3.55 3.34
CA SER A 386 16.63 3.41 2.01
C SER A 386 16.79 1.99 1.43
N GLU A 387 17.96 1.37 1.59
CA GLU A 387 18.19 0.00 1.10
C GLU A 387 17.43 -1.05 1.89
N ALA A 388 17.28 -0.86 3.20
CA ALA A 388 16.48 -1.75 4.04
C ALA A 388 14.99 -1.69 3.63
N GLN A 389 14.45 -0.49 3.42
CA GLN A 389 13.05 -0.31 3.02
C GLN A 389 12.74 -0.85 1.60
N LYS A 390 13.73 -0.90 0.72
CA LYS A 390 13.61 -1.56 -0.59
C LYS A 390 13.46 -3.07 -0.46
N LEU A 391 14.01 -3.66 0.61
CA LEU A 391 13.93 -5.10 0.88
C LEU A 391 12.65 -5.48 1.63
N SER A 392 12.17 -4.65 2.57
CA SER A 392 10.97 -4.92 3.36
C SER A 392 9.69 -4.58 2.61
N ARG A 393 8.74 -5.52 2.48
CA ARG A 393 7.41 -5.28 1.90
C ARG A 393 6.48 -4.74 2.98
N GLU A 394 5.92 -3.55 2.83
CA GLU A 394 5.29 -2.86 3.97
C GLU A 394 3.79 -3.13 4.18
N ILE A 395 3.05 -3.51 3.12
CA ILE A 395 1.58 -3.60 3.20
C ILE A 395 1.13 -4.66 4.23
N PRO A 396 1.47 -5.95 4.12
CA PRO A 396 1.05 -6.91 5.15
C PRO A 396 1.67 -6.65 6.54
N PRO A 397 2.98 -6.35 6.68
CA PRO A 397 3.61 -6.19 7.99
C PRO A 397 3.09 -5.03 8.83
N CYS A 398 2.62 -3.93 8.20
CA CYS A 398 1.99 -2.84 8.95
C CYS A 398 0.58 -3.17 9.47
N MET A 399 0.02 -4.32 9.07
CA MET A 399 -1.27 -4.83 9.51
C MET A 399 -1.12 -5.98 10.53
N ALA A 400 0.13 -6.30 10.91
CA ALA A 400 0.48 -7.42 11.77
C ALA A 400 0.21 -7.17 13.26
#